data_AF-A0A7J6F8B6-F1
#
_entry.id   AF-A0A7J6F8B6-F1
#
_cell.length_a   1.000
_cell.length_b   1.000
_cell.length_c   1.000
_cell.angle_alpha   90.00
_cell.angle_beta   90.00
_cell.angle_gamma   90.00
#
_symmetry.space_group_name_H-M   'P 1'
#
loop_
_entity.id
_entity.type
_entity.pdbx_description
1 polymer ?
#
loop_
_entity_poly.entity_id
_entity_poly.type
_entity_poly.pdbx_seq_one_letter_code
_entity_poly.pdbx_strand_id
1 'polypeptide(L)'
;MESDLEPKQRVEAIGALLALVAIREGRLQSVASIATLLGCKDVITITAHVSKVENCQRFVDKTINYYGRYINFWGSVYATHFAIPYLKKTKGKIIVISSAATWLPMPRLGLYSATKAAVTSFYETLRVEIGKEVCITIVD
;
A
#
# COMPACT_ATOMS: atom_id res chain seq x y z
N MET A 1 7.61 38.47 -1.44
CA MET A 1 6.78 38.85 -0.28
C MET A 1 5.35 38.56 -0.67
N GLU A 2 4.93 37.31 -0.46
CA GLU A 2 3.56 36.81 -0.71
C GLU A 2 3.48 35.44 0.00
N SER A 3 3.58 35.41 1.33
CA SER A 3 2.49 35.49 2.31
C SER A 3 1.39 34.45 2.08
N ASP A 4 1.55 33.37 2.85
CA ASP A 4 0.49 32.72 3.65
C ASP A 4 -0.58 31.92 2.91
N LEU A 5 -0.16 30.73 2.47
CA LEU A 5 -1.08 29.59 2.38
C LEU A 5 -1.22 28.94 3.78
N GLU A 6 -2.46 28.86 4.25
CA GLU A 6 -2.90 28.35 5.56
C GLU A 6 -2.29 26.99 5.96
N PRO A 7 -1.93 26.77 7.24
CA PRO A 7 -1.33 25.52 7.74
C PRO A 7 -2.14 24.24 7.47
N LYS A 8 -3.44 24.35 7.16
CA LYS A 8 -4.33 23.20 6.88
C LYS A 8 -4.12 22.56 5.50
N GLN A 9 -3.35 23.17 4.61
CA GLN A 9 -3.12 22.67 3.25
C GLN A 9 -1.77 21.99 3.05
N ARG A 10 -0.92 21.94 4.09
CA ARG A 10 0.27 21.09 4.11
C ARG A 10 -0.13 19.66 4.41
N VAL A 11 -0.63 18.96 3.40
CA VAL A 11 -0.54 17.50 3.39
C VAL A 11 0.94 17.19 3.18
N GLU A 12 1.70 17.05 4.27
CA GLU A 12 2.99 16.37 4.21
C GLU A 12 2.68 14.92 3.81
N ALA A 13 2.71 14.67 2.50
CA ALA A 13 2.28 13.42 1.89
C ALA A 13 3.35 12.32 2.03
N ILE A 14 3.92 12.19 3.23
CA ILE A 14 4.86 11.13 3.56
C ILE A 14 4.04 9.84 3.72
N GLY A 15 3.78 9.16 2.61
CA GLY A 15 3.15 7.83 2.58
C GLY A 15 1.70 7.77 2.09
N ALA A 16 1.14 8.84 1.53
CA ALA A 16 -0.22 8.80 0.96
C ALA A 16 -0.25 8.05 -0.38
N LEU A 17 -1.11 7.04 -0.50
CA LEU A 17 -1.46 6.37 -1.76
C LEU A 17 -2.59 7.17 -2.43
N LEU A 18 -2.37 7.67 -3.64
CA LEU A 18 -3.28 8.63 -4.27
C LEU A 18 -3.86 8.12 -5.61
N ALA A 19 -5.16 7.84 -5.63
CA ALA A 19 -5.91 7.62 -6.85
C ALA A 19 -6.54 8.93 -7.35
N LEU A 20 -6.06 9.44 -8.48
CA LEU A 20 -6.63 10.62 -9.13
C LEU A 20 -7.55 10.19 -10.28
N VAL A 21 -8.81 10.58 -10.22
CA VAL A 21 -9.82 10.25 -11.25
C VAL A 21 -10.35 11.53 -11.89
N ALA A 22 -10.16 11.69 -13.20
CA ALA A 22 -10.71 12.83 -13.93
C ALA A 22 -10.93 12.52 -15.41
N ILE A 23 -11.68 13.37 -16.09
CA ILE A 23 -12.01 13.20 -17.52
C ILE A 23 -10.90 13.77 -18.42
N ARG A 24 -10.24 14.85 -17.96
CA ARG A 24 -9.24 15.58 -18.73
C ARG A 24 -7.84 15.08 -18.40
N GLU A 25 -7.32 14.21 -19.23
CA GLU A 25 -6.03 13.54 -19.05
C GLU A 25 -4.86 14.52 -18.85
N GLY A 26 -4.77 15.57 -19.65
CA GLY A 26 -3.67 16.55 -19.55
C GLY A 26 -3.61 17.23 -18.17
N ARG A 27 -4.76 17.60 -17.58
CA ARG A 27 -4.79 18.18 -16.23
C ARG A 27 -4.53 17.14 -15.15
N LEU A 28 -5.00 15.92 -15.38
CA LEU A 28 -4.84 14.81 -14.45
C LEU A 28 -3.36 14.45 -14.27
N GLN A 29 -2.61 14.44 -15.36
CA GLN A 29 -1.16 14.25 -15.33
C GLN A 29 -0.44 15.40 -14.62
N SER A 30 -0.83 16.66 -14.86
CA SER A 30 -0.25 17.81 -14.14
C SER A 30 -0.43 17.70 -12.63
N VAL A 31 -1.63 17.30 -12.16
CA VAL A 31 -1.90 17.12 -10.72
C VAL A 31 -1.10 15.94 -10.16
N ALA A 32 -0.94 14.85 -10.90
CA ALA A 32 -0.11 13.72 -10.48
C ALA A 32 1.38 14.11 -10.33
N SER A 33 1.91 14.90 -11.26
CA SER A 33 3.28 15.42 -11.18
C SER A 33 3.47 16.32 -9.95
N ILE A 34 2.50 17.20 -9.67
CA ILE A 34 2.52 18.03 -8.46
C ILE A 34 2.47 17.16 -7.19
N ALA A 35 1.57 16.18 -7.13
CA ALA A 35 1.48 15.27 -5.99
C ALA A 35 2.79 14.51 -5.75
N THR A 36 3.46 14.08 -6.82
CA THR A 36 4.77 13.40 -6.74
C THR A 36 5.85 14.34 -6.21
N LEU A 37 5.89 15.59 -6.69
CA LEU A 37 6.82 16.62 -6.21
C LEU A 37 6.61 16.96 -4.73
N LEU A 38 5.36 16.86 -4.24
CA LEU A 38 5.00 17.09 -2.84
C LEU A 38 5.29 15.89 -1.92
N GLY A 39 5.85 14.79 -2.46
CA GLY A 39 6.30 13.64 -1.67
C GLY A 39 5.41 12.40 -1.75
N CYS A 40 4.30 12.42 -2.52
CA CYS A 40 3.54 11.21 -2.80
C CYS A 40 4.38 10.24 -3.65
N LYS A 41 4.75 9.09 -3.10
CA LYS A 41 5.56 8.10 -3.82
C LYS A 41 4.78 7.21 -4.78
N ASP A 42 3.45 7.17 -4.66
CA ASP A 42 2.63 6.23 -5.45
C ASP A 42 1.27 6.85 -5.83
N VAL A 43 1.22 7.39 -7.06
CA VAL A 43 0.05 8.07 -7.63
C VAL A 43 -0.41 7.32 -8.88
N ILE A 44 -1.68 6.87 -8.89
CA ILE A 44 -2.33 6.36 -10.10
C ILE A 44 -3.29 7.41 -10.66
N THR A 45 -3.21 7.63 -11.98
CA THR A 45 -4.17 8.44 -12.72
C THR A 45 -5.14 7.52 -13.47
N ILE A 46 -6.45 7.78 -13.31
CA ILE A 46 -7.50 7.03 -13.98
C ILE A 46 -8.38 8.01 -14.75
N THR A 47 -8.27 7.99 -16.07
CA THR A 47 -9.15 8.80 -16.91
C THR A 47 -10.55 8.18 -16.95
N ALA A 48 -11.54 8.84 -16.34
CA ALA A 48 -12.93 8.35 -16.25
C ALA A 48 -13.95 9.48 -16.01
N HIS A 49 -15.18 9.26 -16.50
CA HIS A 49 -16.35 10.10 -16.20
C HIS A 49 -17.11 9.53 -15.00
N VAL A 50 -17.18 10.27 -13.90
CA VAL A 50 -17.91 9.87 -12.68
C VAL A 50 -19.44 9.84 -12.82
N SER A 51 -19.97 10.42 -13.90
CA SER A 51 -21.42 10.44 -14.18
C SER A 51 -21.96 9.13 -14.75
N LYS A 52 -21.08 8.17 -15.08
CA LYS A 52 -21.46 6.86 -15.64
C LYS A 52 -21.15 5.78 -14.62
N VAL A 53 -22.17 5.01 -14.20
CA VAL A 53 -22.04 3.98 -13.16
C VAL A 53 -21.00 2.93 -13.55
N GLU A 54 -20.91 2.58 -14.84
CA GLU A 54 -19.93 1.61 -15.36
C GLU A 54 -18.50 2.13 -15.22
N ASN A 55 -18.29 3.44 -15.39
CA ASN A 55 -16.99 4.06 -15.15
C ASN A 55 -16.65 4.12 -13.66
N CYS A 56 -17.66 4.28 -12.80
CA CYS A 56 -17.49 4.25 -11.36
C CYS A 56 -17.00 2.90 -10.87
N GLN A 57 -17.65 1.82 -11.29
CA GLN A 57 -17.14 0.47 -11.04
C GLN A 57 -15.73 0.30 -11.60
N ARG A 58 -15.48 0.72 -12.84
CA ARG A 58 -14.18 0.55 -13.48
C ARG A 58 -13.02 1.24 -12.75
N PHE A 59 -13.20 2.48 -12.28
CA PHE A 59 -12.12 3.18 -11.58
C PHE A 59 -11.93 2.67 -10.16
N VAL A 60 -13.01 2.23 -9.49
CA VAL A 60 -12.94 1.57 -8.18
C VAL A 60 -12.17 0.26 -8.32
N ASP A 61 -12.52 -0.58 -9.30
CA ASP A 61 -11.85 -1.84 -9.57
C ASP A 61 -10.38 -1.63 -9.97
N LYS A 62 -10.06 -0.60 -10.76
CA LYS A 62 -8.67 -0.25 -11.06
C LYS A 62 -7.91 0.21 -9.82
N THR A 63 -8.53 1.00 -8.95
CA THR A 63 -7.93 1.49 -7.71
C THR A 63 -7.68 0.35 -6.74
N ILE A 64 -8.65 -0.55 -6.57
CA ILE A 64 -8.55 -1.75 -5.74
C ILE A 64 -7.52 -2.72 -6.34
N ASN A 65 -7.50 -2.93 -7.65
CA ASN A 65 -6.46 -3.76 -8.26
C ASN A 65 -5.08 -3.12 -8.07
N TYR A 66 -4.94 -1.81 -8.28
CA TYR A 66 -3.65 -1.15 -8.18
C TYR A 66 -3.14 -1.14 -6.73
N TYR A 67 -3.91 -0.64 -5.77
CA TYR A 67 -3.50 -0.52 -4.36
C TYR A 67 -3.86 -1.69 -3.48
N GLY A 68 -4.95 -2.41 -3.75
CA GLY A 68 -5.33 -3.60 -2.98
C GLY A 68 -4.35 -4.76 -3.13
N ARG A 69 -3.59 -4.82 -4.25
CA ARG A 69 -2.41 -5.69 -4.37
C ARG A 69 -1.30 -5.34 -3.38
N TYR A 70 -1.21 -4.06 -3.02
CA TYR A 70 -0.14 -3.52 -2.20
C TYR A 70 -0.52 -3.41 -0.72
N ILE A 71 -1.80 -3.29 -0.36
CA ILE A 71 -2.19 -3.05 1.03
C ILE A 71 -1.88 -4.22 1.96
N ASN A 72 -2.12 -5.46 1.52
CA ASN A 72 -1.82 -6.67 2.32
C ASN A 72 -0.33 -6.84 2.57
N PHE A 73 0.50 -6.41 1.62
CA PHE A 73 1.95 -6.55 1.70
C PHE A 73 2.59 -5.32 2.37
N TRP A 74 2.44 -4.15 1.77
CA TRP A 74 3.04 -2.92 2.24
C TRP A 74 2.51 -2.45 3.58
N GLY A 75 1.23 -2.70 3.89
CA GLY A 75 0.70 -2.39 5.23
C GLY A 75 1.50 -3.09 6.33
N SER A 76 1.78 -4.38 6.14
CA SER A 76 2.58 -5.18 7.06
C SER A 76 4.08 -4.79 7.04
N VAL A 77 4.64 -4.53 5.86
CA VAL A 77 6.05 -4.10 5.71
C VAL A 77 6.32 -2.76 6.40
N TYR A 78 5.48 -1.74 6.15
CA TYR A 78 5.67 -0.41 6.77
C TYR A 78 5.51 -0.47 8.28
N ALA A 79 4.46 -1.12 8.79
CA ALA A 79 4.26 -1.27 10.23
C ALA A 79 5.46 -1.98 10.88
N THR A 80 5.98 -3.02 10.24
CA THR A 80 7.15 -3.76 10.72
C THR A 80 8.41 -2.91 10.70
N HIS A 81 8.66 -2.17 9.61
CA HIS A 81 9.83 -1.30 9.48
C HIS A 81 9.92 -0.29 10.63
N PHE A 82 8.82 0.37 10.96
CA PHE A 82 8.78 1.32 12.08
C PHE A 82 8.79 0.64 13.45
N ALA A 83 8.25 -0.57 13.57
CA ALA A 83 8.23 -1.32 14.84
C ALA A 83 9.58 -1.98 15.18
N ILE A 84 10.39 -2.37 14.18
CA ILE A 84 11.65 -3.12 14.37
C ILE A 84 12.58 -2.49 15.43
N PRO A 85 12.87 -1.18 15.42
CA PRO A 85 13.79 -0.58 16.40
C PRO A 85 13.30 -0.74 17.85
N TYR A 86 11.98 -0.68 18.06
CA TYR A 86 11.36 -0.82 19.37
C TYR A 86 11.30 -2.30 19.78
N LEU A 87 10.93 -3.18 18.86
CA LEU A 87 10.87 -4.62 19.09
C LEU A 87 12.24 -5.23 19.40
N LYS A 88 13.30 -4.76 18.74
CA LYS A 88 14.69 -5.18 19.06
C LYS A 88 15.09 -4.81 20.48
N LYS A 89 14.72 -3.60 20.94
CA LYS A 89 15.01 -3.14 22.31
C LYS A 89 14.24 -3.94 23.37
N THR A 90 13.00 -4.30 23.08
CA THR A 90 12.11 -5.00 24.03
C THR A 90 12.13 -6.52 23.89
N LYS A 91 12.89 -7.07 22.92
CA LYS A 91 12.82 -8.48 22.50
C LYS A 91 11.39 -8.94 22.22
N GLY A 92 10.66 -8.07 21.52
CA GLY A 92 9.25 -8.25 21.19
C GLY A 92 9.01 -9.36 20.16
N LYS A 93 7.73 -9.54 19.82
CA LYS A 93 7.28 -10.56 18.87
C LYS A 93 6.42 -9.95 17.77
N ILE A 94 6.49 -10.52 16.58
CA ILE A 94 5.63 -10.20 15.44
C ILE A 94 4.82 -11.45 15.11
N ILE A 95 3.50 -11.30 15.09
CA ILE A 95 2.58 -12.33 14.61
C ILE A 95 2.07 -11.88 13.26
N VAL A 96 2.32 -12.69 12.23
CA VAL A 96 1.98 -12.41 10.85
C VAL A 96 0.81 -13.28 10.47
N ILE A 97 -0.30 -12.64 10.07
CA ILE A 97 -1.48 -13.35 9.60
C ILE A 97 -1.36 -13.53 8.08
N SER A 98 -0.98 -14.74 7.69
CA SER A 98 -0.97 -15.18 6.30
C SER A 98 -2.32 -15.79 5.92
N SER A 99 -2.33 -16.82 5.08
CA SER A 99 -3.54 -17.52 4.63
C SER A 99 -3.17 -18.85 3.99
N ALA A 100 -3.98 -19.88 4.21
CA ALA A 100 -3.95 -21.14 3.44
C ALA A 100 -4.09 -20.94 1.91
N ALA A 101 -4.62 -19.80 1.45
CA ALA A 101 -4.65 -19.43 0.03
C ALA A 101 -3.24 -19.25 -0.59
N THR A 102 -2.17 -19.23 0.21
CA THR A 102 -0.78 -19.24 -0.28
C THR A 102 -0.39 -20.54 -0.97
N TRP A 103 -0.89 -21.68 -0.48
CA TRP A 103 -0.56 -23.01 -0.99
C TRP A 103 -1.76 -23.74 -1.58
N LEU A 104 -2.99 -23.26 -1.32
CA LEU A 104 -4.21 -23.80 -1.92
C LEU A 104 -4.68 -22.93 -3.10
N PRO A 105 -4.54 -23.39 -4.36
CA PRO A 105 -4.97 -22.63 -5.52
C PRO A 105 -6.50 -22.64 -5.63
N MET A 106 -7.13 -21.53 -5.26
CA MET A 106 -8.58 -21.32 -5.45
C MET A 106 -8.86 -20.46 -6.69
N PRO A 107 -9.82 -20.85 -7.55
CA PRO A 107 -10.24 -20.04 -8.68
C PRO A 107 -10.66 -18.63 -8.22
N ARG A 108 -10.34 -17.60 -9.03
CA ARG A 108 -10.64 -16.17 -8.77
C ARG A 108 -9.85 -15.50 -7.64
N LEU A 109 -8.99 -16.21 -6.91
CA LEU A 109 -8.15 -15.64 -5.84
C LEU A 109 -6.67 -15.47 -6.22
N GLY A 110 -6.31 -15.56 -7.50
CA GLY A 110 -4.89 -15.55 -7.93
C GLY A 110 -4.10 -14.33 -7.42
N LEU A 111 -4.69 -13.13 -7.49
CA LEU A 111 -4.05 -11.91 -6.97
C LEU A 111 -3.94 -11.92 -5.45
N TYR A 112 -5.00 -12.29 -4.73
CA TYR A 112 -4.98 -12.39 -3.27
C TYR A 112 -3.91 -13.39 -2.80
N SER A 113 -3.88 -14.57 -3.43
CA SER A 113 -2.93 -15.65 -3.16
C SER A 113 -1.50 -15.17 -3.39
N ALA A 114 -1.24 -14.44 -4.50
CA ALA A 114 0.06 -13.85 -4.77
C ALA A 114 0.48 -12.82 -3.70
N THR A 115 -0.44 -11.97 -3.23
CA THR A 115 -0.12 -11.00 -2.15
C THR A 115 0.20 -11.68 -0.83
N LYS A 116 -0.54 -12.73 -0.46
CA LYS A 116 -0.29 -13.50 0.76
C LYS A 116 1.00 -14.30 0.66
N ALA A 117 1.32 -14.84 -0.52
CA ALA A 117 2.60 -15.50 -0.76
C ALA A 117 3.77 -14.53 -0.61
N ALA A 118 3.62 -13.29 -1.10
CA ALA A 118 4.63 -12.24 -0.90
C ALA A 118 4.81 -11.89 0.59
N VAL A 119 3.72 -11.77 1.35
CA VAL A 119 3.78 -11.58 2.82
C VAL A 119 4.53 -12.73 3.48
N THR A 120 4.14 -13.98 3.22
CA THR A 120 4.82 -15.15 3.78
C THR A 120 6.30 -15.14 3.44
N SER A 121 6.65 -14.96 2.17
CA SER A 121 8.05 -14.95 1.72
C SER A 121 8.87 -13.85 2.39
N PHE A 122 8.31 -12.65 2.55
CA PHE A 122 9.01 -11.55 3.21
C PHE A 122 9.27 -11.83 4.69
N TYR A 123 8.27 -12.32 5.42
CA TYR A 123 8.42 -12.59 6.85
C TYR A 123 9.21 -13.85 7.17
N GLU A 124 9.24 -14.84 6.27
CA GLU A 124 10.17 -15.98 6.37
C GLU A 124 11.61 -15.49 6.28
N THR A 125 11.94 -14.66 5.27
CA THR A 125 13.26 -14.05 5.15
C THR A 125 13.60 -13.18 6.37
N LEU A 126 12.68 -12.32 6.78
CA LEU A 126 12.90 -11.44 7.94
C LEU A 126 13.10 -12.23 9.24
N ARG A 127 12.40 -13.37 9.41
CA ARG A 127 12.59 -14.25 10.56
C ARG A 127 14.01 -14.80 10.60
N VAL A 128 14.61 -15.14 9.45
CA VAL A 128 16.01 -15.59 9.37
C VAL A 128 16.96 -14.44 9.70
N GLU A 129 16.69 -13.24 9.20
CA GLU A 129 17.56 -12.06 9.37
C GLU A 129 17.59 -11.54 10.82
N ILE A 130 16.42 -11.42 11.48
CA ILE A 130 16.31 -10.78 12.80
C ILE A 130 15.74 -11.69 13.90
N GLY A 131 15.54 -12.99 13.63
CA GLY A 131 14.91 -13.95 14.55
C GLY A 131 15.59 -14.09 15.91
N LYS A 132 16.88 -13.73 16.00
CA LYS A 132 17.64 -13.71 17.27
C LYS A 132 17.25 -12.53 18.18
N GLU A 133 16.74 -11.45 17.60
CA GLU A 133 16.38 -10.21 18.31
C GLU A 133 14.85 -10.07 18.45
N VAL A 134 14.10 -10.46 17.42
CA VAL A 134 12.64 -10.34 17.34
C VAL A 134 12.06 -11.67 16.89
N CYS A 135 11.19 -12.25 17.71
CA CYS A 135 10.55 -13.53 17.36
C CYS A 135 9.42 -13.28 16.35
N ILE A 136 9.43 -13.97 15.22
CA ILE A 136 8.41 -13.84 14.17
C ILE A 136 7.68 -15.18 14.00
N THR A 137 6.36 -15.17 14.17
CA THR A 137 5.49 -16.33 13.94
C THR A 137 4.55 -16.03 12.78
N ILE A 138 4.53 -16.89 11.76
CA ILE A 138 3.55 -16.82 10.66
C ILE A 138 2.43 -17.84 10.95
N VAL A 139 1.19 -17.41 10.75
CA VAL A 139 -0.03 -18.22 10.90
C VAL A 139 -0.80 -18.20 9.60
N ASP A 140 -1.13 -19.37 9.05
CA ASP A 140 -1.89 -19.55 7.80
C ASP A 140 -3.39 -19.78 8.02
#